data_AF-A0A2C6MEF6-F1
#
_entry.id   AF-A0A2C6MEF6-F1
#
_cell.length_a   1.000
_cell.length_b   1.000
_cell.length_c   1.000
_cell.angle_alpha   90.00
_cell.angle_beta   90.00
_cell.angle_gamma   90.00
#
_symmetry.space_group_name_H-M   'P 1'
#
loop_
_entity.id
_entity.type
_entity.pdbx_description
1 polymer ?
#
loop_
_entity_poly.entity_id
_entity_poly.type
_entity_poly.pdbx_seq_one_letter_code
_entity_poly.pdbx_strand_id
1 'polypeptide(L)' 'MFLTKNGRGRYVLMDIQEYEKQQAVIKLLSKLSEAEDAIKTGEEWKSLDDLKKALEV' A
#
# COMPACT_ATOMS: atom_id res chain seq x y z
N MET A 1 4.89 19.35 14.15
CA MET A 1 4.37 19.86 15.45
C MET A 1 3.18 19.00 15.88
N PHE A 2 2.99 18.72 17.17
CA PHE A 2 1.85 17.92 17.67
C PHE A 2 0.86 18.81 18.43
N LEU A 3 -0.44 18.62 18.20
CA LEU A 3 -1.51 19.28 18.95
C LEU A 3 -2.16 18.29 19.91
N THR A 4 -2.39 18.75 21.14
CA THR A 4 -3.01 17.95 22.19
C THR A 4 -4.49 18.31 22.34
N LYS A 5 -5.30 17.32 22.69
CA LYS A 5 -6.68 17.51 23.15
C LYS A 5 -6.81 16.83 24.51
N ASN A 6 -7.15 17.60 25.55
CA ASN A 6 -7.24 17.15 26.93
C ASN A 6 -5.94 16.48 27.45
N GLY A 7 -4.80 17.11 27.17
CA GLY A 7 -3.48 16.63 27.60
C GLY A 7 -2.93 15.42 26.83
N ARG A 8 -3.66 14.90 25.84
CA ARG A 8 -3.23 13.79 24.99
C ARG A 8 -2.98 14.26 23.57
N GLY A 9 -1.83 13.89 23.00
CA GLY A 9 -1.54 14.13 21.58
C GLY A 9 -2.64 13.51 20.71
N ARG A 10 -3.22 14.31 19.81
CA ARG A 10 -4.33 13.87 18.97
C ARG A 10 -4.16 14.23 17.50
N TYR A 11 -3.46 15.33 17.20
CA TYR A 11 -3.27 15.79 15.84
C TYR A 11 -1.82 16.15 15.56
N VAL A 12 -1.45 16.15 14.29
CA VAL A 12 -0.13 16.52 13.79
C VAL A 12 -0.29 17.61 12.74
N LEU A 13 0.49 18.68 12.86
CA LEU A 13 0.71 19.63 11.77
C LEU A 13 1.98 19.21 11.03
N MET A 14 1.82 18.97 9.74
CA MET A 14 2.84 18.53 8.81
C MET A 14 2.76 19.36 7.54
N ASP A 15 3.89 19.51 6.86
CA ASP A 15 3.91 20.03 5.51
C ASP A 15 3.11 19.11 4.57
N ILE A 16 2.33 19.70 3.66
CA ILE A 16 1.42 18.93 2.81
C ILE A 16 2.18 18.04 1.82
N GLN A 17 3.33 18.48 1.30
CA GLN A 17 4.13 17.68 0.36
C GLN A 17 4.76 16.48 1.06
N GLU A 18 5.22 16.68 2.30
CA GLU A 18 5.76 15.58 3.11
C GLU A 18 4.66 14.57 3.48
N TYR A 19 3.45 15.04 3.80
CA TYR A 19 2.30 14.17 4.02
C TYR A 19 1.97 13.32 2.79
N GLU A 20 1.87 13.95 1.61
CA GLU A 20 1.57 13.26 0.35
C GLU A 20 2.64 12.22 0.00
N LYS A 21 3.92 12.56 0.20
CA LYS A 21 5.03 11.62 0.01
C LYS A 21 4.93 10.42 0.94
N GLN A 22 4.60 10.64 2.22
CA GLN A 22 4.41 9.54 3.17
C GLN A 22 3.22 8.66 2.78
N GLN A 23 2.10 9.25 2.33
CA GLN A 23 0.96 8.48 1.81
C GLN A 23 1.33 7.63 0.60
N ALA A 24 2.13 8.17 -0.33
CA ALA A 24 2.62 7.42 -1.49
C ALA A 24 3.51 6.24 -1.10
N VAL A 25 4.42 6.43 -0.13
CA VAL A 25 5.27 5.35 0.40
C VAL A 25 4.43 4.28 1.09
N ILE A 26 3.49 4.66 1.94
CA ILE A 26 2.58 3.70 2.61
C ILE A 26 1.82 2.89 1.56
N LYS A 27 1.25 3.54 0.53
CA LYS A 27 0.53 2.85 -0.53
C LYS A 27 1.40 1.86 -1.30
N LEU A 28 2.64 2.23 -1.61
CA LEU A 28 3.60 1.34 -2.26
C LEU A 28 3.89 0.11 -1.39
N LEU A 29 4.18 0.33 -0.10
CA LEU A 29 4.47 -0.76 0.85
C LEU A 29 3.27 -1.69 1.03
N SER A 30 2.03 -1.16 1.08
CA SER A 30 0.83 -1.98 1.12
C SER A 30 0.70 -2.88 -0.11
N LYS A 31 0.97 -2.36 -1.31
CA LYS A 31 0.93 -3.14 -2.55
C LYS A 31 2.02 -4.21 -2.62
N LEU A 32 3.21 -3.91 -2.10
CA LEU A 32 4.27 -4.91 -1.98
C LEU A 32 3.90 -6.01 -0.98
N SER A 33 3.31 -5.66 0.16
CA SER A 33 2.83 -6.64 1.14
C SER A 33 1.75 -7.55 0.56
N GLU A 34 0.76 -6.98 -0.17
CA GLU A 34 -0.27 -7.77 -0.86
C GLU A 34 0.37 -8.77 -1.84
N ALA A 35 1.35 -8.33 -2.64
CA ALA A 35 2.04 -9.19 -3.59
C ALA A 35 2.87 -10.29 -2.90
N GLU A 36 3.57 -9.96 -1.81
CA GLU A 36 4.32 -10.94 -1.01
C GLU A 36 3.40 -12.01 -0.40
N ASP A 37 2.23 -11.61 0.09
CA ASP A 37 1.27 -12.55 0.67
C ASP A 37 0.67 -13.46 -0.40
N ALA A 38 0.32 -12.93 -1.58
CA ALA A 38 -0.11 -13.73 -2.73
C ALA A 38 0.95 -14.76 -3.17
N ILE A 39 2.23 -14.38 -3.18
CA ILE A 39 3.34 -15.33 -3.43
C ILE A 39 3.36 -16.45 -2.38
N LYS A 40 3.20 -16.12 -1.10
CA LYS A 40 3.25 -17.10 0.01
C LYS A 40 2.06 -18.05 0.01
N THR A 41 0.86 -17.56 -0.30
CA THR A 41 -0.36 -18.39 -0.32
C THR A 41 -0.47 -19.23 -1.59
N GLY A 42 0.30 -18.90 -2.63
CA GLY A 42 0.22 -19.57 -3.94
C GLY A 42 -1.07 -19.24 -4.71
N GLU A 43 -1.88 -18.31 -4.19
CA GLU A 43 -3.02 -17.74 -4.89
C GLU A 43 -2.48 -16.61 -5.78
N GLU A 44 -2.86 -16.60 -7.06
CA GLU A 44 -2.67 -15.49 -8.03
C GLU A 44 -1.47 -15.51 -9.00
N TRP A 45 -0.56 -16.49 -8.99
CA TRP A 45 0.41 -16.60 -10.08
C TRP A 45 -0.11 -17.47 -11.21
N LYS A 46 -0.69 -16.82 -12.23
CA LYS A 46 -0.98 -17.46 -13.51
C LYS A 46 0.32 -17.65 -14.27
N SER A 47 0.53 -18.84 -14.84
CA SER A 47 1.63 -19.03 -15.80
C SER A 47 1.42 -18.11 -17.01
N LEU A 48 2.48 -17.85 -17.76
CA LEU A 48 2.38 -17.07 -19.00
C LEU A 48 1.35 -17.69 -19.97
N ASP A 49 1.21 -19.02 -19.97
CA ASP A 49 0.21 -19.72 -20.79
C ASP A 49 -1.21 -19.57 -20.25
N ASP A 50 -1.41 -19.57 -18.93
CA ASP A 50 -2.72 -19.29 -18.31
C ASP A 50 -3.15 -17.85 -18.56
N LEU A 51 -2.19 -16.91 -18.56
CA LEU A 51 -2.44 -15.51 -18.88
C LEU A 51 -2.83 -15.34 -20.35
N LYS A 52 -2.11 -15.99 -21.28
CA LYS A 52 -2.42 -15.95 -22.71
C LYS A 52 -3.83 -16.49 -23.01
N LYS A 53 -4.22 -17.60 -22.40
CA LYS A 53 -5.58 -18.18 -22.52
C LYS A 53 -6.67 -17.25 -21.96
N ALA A 54 -6.40 -16.59 -20.83
CA ALA A 54 -7.36 -15.70 -20.19
C ALA A 54 -7.56 -14.37 -20.94
N LEU A 55 -6.57 -13.96 -21.75
CA LEU A 55 -6.57 -12.72 -22.52
C LEU A 55 -6.92 -12.94 -24.01
N GLU A 56 -7.37 -14.14 -24.40
CA GLU A 56 -7.83 -14.37 -25.77
C GLU A 56 -8.96 -13.38 -26.14
N VAL A 57 -8.63 -12.50 -27.09
CA VAL A 57 -9.54 -11.68 -27.91
C VAL A 57 -9.92 -12.49 -29.15
#